data_AF-A0A816KWA7-F1
#
_entry.id   AF-A0A816KWA7-F1
#
_cell.length_a   1.000
_cell.length_b   1.000
_cell.length_c   1.000
_cell.angle_alpha   90.00
_cell.angle_beta   90.00
_cell.angle_gamma   90.00
#
_symmetry.space_group_name_H-M   'P 1'
#
loop_
_entity.id
_entity.type
_entity.pdbx_description
1 polymer ?
#
loop_
_entity_poly.entity_id
_entity_poly.type
_entity_poly.pdbx_seq_one_letter_code
_entity_poly.pdbx_strand_id
1 'polypeptide(L)'
;MKECDAEPVVTTTGTASKVTLGPSIGVVDIGVNKSAYFLQVALPGVCKDSGEFSCEIESDGKVILEGSTTKGCKTIKRHSRVFKMNIRKLCPPGPFRLSFSLPGPVDPRLFSPNFRSDGIFEAGVIRQENFI
;
A
#
# COMPACT_ATOMS: atom_id res chain seq x y z
N MET A 1 24.06 -20.84 24.55
CA MET A 1 24.27 -19.41 24.22
C MET A 1 23.24 -19.02 23.18
N LYS A 2 22.39 -18.04 23.49
CA LYS A 2 21.48 -17.43 22.50
C LYS A 2 22.21 -16.22 21.92
N GLU A 3 22.51 -16.27 20.63
CA GLU A 3 23.01 -15.13 19.87
C GLU A 3 21.83 -14.19 19.63
N CYS A 4 21.86 -13.01 20.25
CA CYS A 4 20.91 -11.96 19.99
C CYS A 4 21.48 -11.14 18.83
N ASP A 5 20.97 -11.37 17.62
CA ASP A 5 21.22 -10.49 16.47
C ASP A 5 20.69 -9.08 16.82
N ALA A 6 21.61 -8.14 17.05
CA ALA A 6 21.28 -6.75 17.24
C ALA A 6 20.88 -6.15 15.88
N GLU A 7 19.60 -5.79 15.75
CA GLU A 7 19.10 -5.03 14.60
C GLU A 7 19.88 -3.71 14.46
N PRO A 8 20.42 -3.38 13.27
CA PRO A 8 21.20 -2.17 13.08
C PRO A 8 20.30 -0.95 13.21
N VAL A 9 20.66 -0.04 14.12
CA VAL A 9 19.98 1.25 14.31
C VAL A 9 20.17 2.10 13.06
N VAL A 10 19.11 2.28 12.30
CA VAL A 10 19.09 3.17 11.13
C VAL A 10 18.73 4.57 11.61
N THR A 11 19.69 5.48 11.58
CA THR A 11 19.48 6.90 11.89
C THR A 11 19.25 7.68 10.60
N THR A 12 18.00 8.07 10.33
CA THR A 12 17.64 8.97 9.22
C THR A 12 17.66 10.43 9.70
N THR A 13 18.46 11.27 9.05
CA THR A 13 18.51 12.72 9.29
C THR A 13 17.96 13.46 8.06
N GLY A 14 17.25 14.57 8.26
CA GLY A 14 16.63 15.39 7.21
C GLY A 14 15.09 15.41 7.28
N THR A 15 14.41 16.01 6.30
CA THR A 15 12.93 16.13 6.28
C THR A 15 12.19 14.79 6.35
N ALA A 16 12.85 13.70 5.93
CA ALA A 16 12.38 12.32 6.07
C ALA A 16 12.41 11.79 7.53
N SER A 17 13.03 12.51 8.48
CA SER A 17 13.10 12.14 9.90
C SER A 17 11.77 12.34 10.65
N LYS A 18 10.79 13.00 10.03
CA LYS A 18 9.45 13.18 10.61
C LYS A 18 8.52 11.99 10.34
N VAL A 19 8.98 11.02 9.54
CA VAL A 19 8.26 9.77 9.25
C VAL A 19 8.50 8.82 10.40
N THR A 20 7.41 8.25 10.94
CA THR A 20 7.45 7.25 12.01
C THR A 20 8.44 6.14 11.64
N LEU A 21 9.37 5.82 12.55
CA LEU A 21 10.24 4.63 12.52
C LEU A 21 9.38 3.37 12.71
N GLY A 22 8.44 3.15 11.81
CA GLY A 22 7.64 1.96 11.68
C GLY A 22 7.98 1.26 10.37
N PRO A 23 7.61 -0.01 10.21
CA PRO A 23 7.69 -0.64 8.91
C PRO A 23 6.93 0.22 7.89
N SER A 24 7.55 0.54 6.75
CA SER A 24 7.06 1.50 5.75
C SER A 24 5.87 0.99 4.93
N ILE A 25 4.92 0.32 5.59
CA ILE A 25 3.70 -0.17 4.98
C ILE A 25 2.58 0.83 5.22
N GLY A 26 1.85 1.15 4.16
CA GLY A 26 0.70 2.03 4.23
C GLY A 26 1.04 3.52 4.23
N VAL A 27 2.15 3.93 3.61
CA VAL A 27 2.32 5.36 3.25
C VAL A 27 1.27 5.67 2.18
N VAL A 28 0.42 6.65 2.44
CA VAL A 28 -0.70 7.03 1.56
C VAL A 28 -0.46 8.43 1.02
N ASP A 29 -0.54 8.58 -0.30
CA ASP A 29 -0.58 9.86 -1.00
C ASP A 29 -1.94 10.03 -1.67
N ILE A 30 -2.56 11.21 -1.53
CA ILE A 30 -3.88 11.52 -2.10
C ILE A 30 -3.76 12.77 -2.98
N GLY A 31 -3.99 12.58 -4.29
CA GLY A 31 -4.17 13.64 -5.27
C GLY A 31 -5.64 14.03 -5.38
N VAL A 32 -5.91 15.33 -5.36
CA VAL A 32 -7.25 15.89 -5.47
C VAL A 32 -7.40 16.65 -6.80
N ASN A 33 -8.39 16.26 -7.60
CA ASN A 33 -8.81 16.97 -8.79
C ASN A 33 -10.27 17.43 -8.65
N LYS A 34 -10.74 18.30 -9.56
CA LYS A 34 -12.11 18.79 -9.63
C LYS A 34 -13.14 17.66 -9.70
N SER A 35 -12.88 16.62 -10.49
CA SER A 35 -13.83 15.53 -10.75
C SER A 35 -13.42 14.18 -10.16
N ALA A 36 -12.22 14.03 -9.62
CA ALA A 36 -11.70 12.74 -9.18
C ALA A 36 -10.71 12.88 -8.01
N TYR A 37 -10.57 11.79 -7.25
CA TYR A 37 -9.43 11.57 -6.37
C TYR A 37 -8.52 10.51 -6.99
N PHE A 38 -7.22 10.67 -6.75
CA PHE A 38 -6.21 9.68 -7.07
C PHE A 38 -5.49 9.32 -5.79
N LEU A 39 -5.28 8.03 -5.52
CA LEU A 39 -4.56 7.57 -4.33
C LEU A 39 -3.40 6.66 -4.73
N GLN A 40 -2.30 6.78 -4.00
CA GLN A 40 -1.20 5.82 -4.03
C GLN A 40 -0.93 5.33 -2.61
N VAL A 41 -0.74 4.02 -2.47
CA VAL A 41 -0.41 3.38 -1.19
C VAL A 41 0.78 2.48 -1.37
N ALA A 42 1.86 2.76 -0.63
CA ALA A 42 3.04 1.91 -0.59
C ALA A 42 2.75 0.69 0.30
N LEU A 43 2.66 -0.50 -0.31
CA LEU A 43 2.40 -1.78 0.35
C LEU A 43 3.56 -2.77 0.11
N PRO A 44 4.79 -2.44 0.55
CA PRO A 44 5.93 -3.34 0.39
C PRO A 44 5.69 -4.65 1.15
N GLY A 45 5.94 -5.79 0.49
CA GLY A 45 5.80 -7.12 1.08
C GLY A 45 4.46 -7.82 0.85
N VAL A 46 3.46 -7.12 0.31
CA VAL A 46 2.20 -7.72 -0.12
C VAL A 46 2.40 -8.33 -1.52
N CYS A 47 1.94 -9.58 -1.73
CA CYS A 47 1.99 -10.19 -3.06
C CYS A 47 0.60 -10.18 -3.69
N LYS A 48 0.50 -9.57 -4.88
CA LYS A 48 -0.73 -9.52 -5.69
C LYS A 48 -1.28 -10.91 -6.06
N ASP A 49 -0.39 -11.88 -6.24
CA ASP A 49 -0.73 -13.20 -6.76
C ASP A 49 -1.33 -14.16 -5.71
N SER A 50 -1.34 -13.80 -4.42
CA SER A 50 -1.91 -14.69 -3.38
C SER A 50 -3.43 -14.64 -3.29
N GLY A 51 -4.08 -13.68 -3.95
CA GLY A 51 -5.53 -13.47 -3.84
C GLY A 51 -5.98 -12.93 -2.47
N GLU A 52 -5.03 -12.67 -1.57
CA GLU A 52 -5.32 -12.22 -0.19
C GLU A 52 -5.46 -10.69 -0.09
N PHE A 53 -5.26 -9.94 -1.18
CA PHE A 53 -5.38 -8.48 -1.16
C PHE A 53 -6.78 -8.02 -1.59
N SER A 54 -7.40 -7.16 -0.78
CA SER A 54 -8.67 -6.51 -1.09
C SER A 54 -8.60 -5.00 -0.89
N CYS A 55 -9.44 -4.30 -1.64
CA CYS A 55 -9.66 -2.86 -1.50
C CYS A 55 -11.15 -2.58 -1.59
N GLU A 56 -11.69 -1.94 -0.56
CA GLU A 56 -13.08 -1.51 -0.48
C GLU A 56 -13.12 0.02 -0.40
N ILE A 57 -14.09 0.62 -1.07
CA ILE A 57 -14.35 2.06 -1.05
C ILE A 57 -15.84 2.30 -0.81
N GLU A 58 -16.14 3.07 0.23
CA GLU A 58 -17.48 3.47 0.61
C GLU A 58 -17.84 4.82 -0.02
N SER A 59 -19.13 5.09 -0.20
CA SER A 59 -19.59 6.33 -0.87
C SER A 59 -19.27 7.61 -0.09
N ASP A 60 -19.02 7.51 1.21
CA ASP A 60 -18.55 8.61 2.06
C ASP A 60 -17.06 8.94 1.85
N GLY A 61 -16.36 8.17 1.01
CA GLY A 61 -14.94 8.33 0.72
C GLY A 61 -14.03 7.51 1.64
N LYS A 62 -14.56 6.68 2.53
CA LYS A 62 -13.76 5.76 3.34
C LYS A 62 -13.19 4.63 2.48
N VAL A 63 -11.88 4.40 2.63
CA VAL A 63 -11.13 3.34 1.94
C VAL A 63 -10.63 2.35 2.98
N ILE A 64 -10.77 1.07 2.68
CA ILE A 64 -10.28 -0.04 3.49
C ILE A 64 -9.43 -0.94 2.60
N LEU A 65 -8.17 -1.11 2.96
CA LEU A 65 -7.24 -2.03 2.32
C LEU A 65 -6.93 -3.16 3.30
N GLU A 66 -7.14 -4.39 2.87
CA GLU A 66 -6.81 -5.57 3.65
C GLU A 66 -5.91 -6.49 2.84
N GLY A 67 -5.09 -7.24 3.57
CA GLY A 67 -4.45 -8.39 3.02
C GLY A 67 -3.38 -8.94 3.92
N SER A 68 -2.45 -9.69 3.34
CA SER A 68 -1.36 -10.29 4.08
C SER A 68 -0.02 -9.82 3.54
N THR A 69 0.81 -9.33 4.44
CA THR A 69 2.22 -9.20 4.14
C THR A 69 2.83 -10.59 4.15
N THR A 70 3.45 -10.96 3.05
CA THR A 70 4.39 -12.07 3.05
C THR A 70 5.79 -11.49 3.29
N LYS A 71 6.83 -12.32 3.35
CA LYS A 71 8.22 -11.82 3.32
C LYS A 71 8.59 -11.18 1.94
N GLY A 72 7.64 -10.57 1.24
CA GLY A 72 7.66 -10.26 -0.18
C GLY A 72 7.24 -11.44 -1.06
N CYS A 73 6.87 -11.15 -2.31
CA CYS A 73 6.63 -12.22 -3.26
C CYS A 73 7.95 -12.99 -3.49
N LYS A 74 7.95 -14.30 -3.19
CA LYS A 74 9.17 -15.14 -3.25
C LYS A 74 9.87 -15.05 -4.61
N THR A 75 9.07 -14.80 -5.65
CA THR A 75 9.48 -14.84 -7.04
C THR A 75 8.74 -13.74 -7.81
N ILE A 76 9.46 -12.86 -8.51
CA ILE A 76 8.89 -11.86 -9.41
C ILE A 76 9.11 -12.34 -10.85
N LYS A 77 8.06 -12.34 -11.68
CA LYS A 77 8.15 -12.62 -13.12
C LYS A 77 8.08 -11.31 -13.90
N ARG A 78 9.13 -10.97 -14.66
CA ARG A 78 9.16 -9.76 -15.51
C ARG A 78 9.97 -10.03 -16.77
N HIS A 79 9.46 -9.64 -17.94
CA HIS A 79 10.12 -9.84 -19.24
C HIS A 79 10.60 -11.29 -19.47
N SER A 80 9.74 -12.27 -19.16
CA SER A 80 10.06 -13.72 -19.24
C SER A 80 11.21 -14.18 -18.34
N ARG A 81 11.63 -13.37 -17.36
CA ARG A 81 12.64 -13.72 -16.36
C ARG A 81 12.01 -13.90 -15.00
N VAL A 82 12.63 -14.78 -14.22
CA VAL A 82 12.20 -15.16 -12.86
C VAL A 82 13.25 -14.66 -11.88
N PHE A 83 12.87 -13.73 -11.01
CA PHE A 83 13.76 -13.13 -10.01
C PHE A 83 13.39 -13.65 -8.62
N LYS A 84 14.38 -14.20 -7.89
CA LYS A 84 14.20 -14.69 -6.51
C LYS A 84 14.72 -13.65 -5.52
N MET A 85 13.91 -13.30 -4.53
CA MET A 85 14.29 -12.30 -3.53
C MET A 85 15.24 -12.92 -2.47
N ASN A 86 16.49 -12.44 -2.44
CA ASN A 86 17.54 -12.94 -1.55
C ASN A 86 17.66 -12.17 -0.21
N ILE A 87 17.36 -10.86 -0.18
CA ILE A 87 17.43 -10.01 1.02
C ILE A 87 16.01 -9.61 1.42
N ARG A 88 15.68 -9.66 2.72
CA ARG A 88 14.32 -9.43 3.25
C ARG A 88 14.37 -8.46 4.43
N LYS A 89 14.46 -7.16 4.15
CA LYS A 89 14.24 -6.10 5.15
C LYS A 89 12.80 -5.57 5.02
N LEU A 90 11.83 -6.42 5.33
CA LEU A 90 10.40 -6.10 5.27
C LEU A 90 9.77 -6.40 6.63
N CYS A 91 8.57 -5.85 6.86
CA CYS A 91 7.77 -6.15 8.04
C CYS A 91 7.63 -7.67 8.21
N PRO A 92 7.52 -8.18 9.45
CA PRO A 92 7.18 -9.58 9.69
C PRO A 92 5.91 -9.95 8.91
N PRO A 93 5.85 -11.16 8.31
CA PRO A 93 4.65 -11.61 7.60
C PRO A 93 3.43 -11.63 8.53
N GLY A 94 2.28 -11.26 7.99
CA GLY A 94 1.04 -11.27 8.73
C GLY A 94 -0.04 -10.43 8.07
N PRO A 95 -1.30 -10.61 8.53
CA PRO A 95 -2.41 -9.82 8.06
C PRO A 95 -2.21 -8.34 8.40
N PHE A 96 -2.63 -7.48 7.49
CA PHE A 96 -2.71 -6.04 7.70
C PHE A 96 -4.08 -5.53 7.30
N ARG A 97 -4.47 -4.42 7.92
CA ARG A 97 -5.66 -3.65 7.60
C ARG A 97 -5.30 -2.18 7.70
N LEU A 98 -5.48 -1.45 6.61
CA LEU A 98 -5.24 -0.02 6.52
C LEU A 98 -6.57 0.66 6.18
N SER A 99 -6.92 1.71 6.92
CA SER A 99 -8.12 2.48 6.64
C SER A 99 -7.81 3.98 6.70
N PHE A 100 -8.33 4.70 5.72
CA PHE A 100 -8.21 6.15 5.60
C PHE A 100 -9.43 6.71 4.86
N SER A 101 -9.60 8.02 4.88
CA SER A 101 -10.73 8.69 4.22
C SER A 101 -10.24 9.67 3.17
N LEU A 102 -10.93 9.69 2.03
CA LEU A 102 -10.78 10.71 1.01
C LEU A 102 -11.44 12.02 1.48
N PRO A 103 -11.08 13.19 0.92
CA PRO A 103 -11.59 14.49 1.36
C PRO A 103 -13.11 14.70 1.21
N GLY A 104 -13.82 13.80 0.52
CA GLY A 104 -15.26 13.89 0.31
C GLY A 104 -15.84 12.68 -0.41
N PRO A 105 -17.15 12.72 -0.71
CA PRO A 105 -17.88 11.58 -1.26
C PRO A 105 -17.45 11.24 -2.68
N VAL A 106 -17.68 9.98 -3.04
CA VAL A 106 -17.24 9.35 -4.29
C VAL A 106 -18.34 8.47 -4.86
N ASP A 107 -18.23 8.11 -6.15
CA ASP A 107 -19.03 7.05 -6.74
C ASP A 107 -18.22 5.74 -6.76
N PRO A 108 -18.50 4.76 -5.86
CA PRO A 108 -17.77 3.49 -5.82
C PRO A 108 -17.85 2.68 -7.13
N ARG A 109 -18.85 2.94 -7.98
CA ARG A 109 -19.00 2.26 -9.28
C ARG A 109 -17.97 2.75 -10.31
N LEU A 110 -17.40 3.93 -10.07
CA LEU A 110 -16.40 4.57 -10.94
C LEU A 110 -15.02 4.51 -10.29
N PHE A 111 -14.71 3.38 -9.66
CA PHE A 111 -13.44 3.08 -9.02
C PHE A 111 -12.55 2.22 -9.92
N SER A 112 -11.28 2.62 -10.09
CA SER A 112 -10.30 1.90 -10.91
C SER A 112 -9.06 1.56 -10.07
N PRO A 113 -9.02 0.38 -9.42
CA PRO A 113 -7.87 -0.07 -8.63
C PRO A 113 -6.81 -0.76 -9.50
N ASN A 114 -5.55 -0.49 -9.20
CA ASN A 114 -4.41 -1.16 -9.81
C ASN A 114 -3.31 -1.42 -8.78
N PHE A 115 -3.09 -2.70 -8.46
CA PHE A 115 -1.90 -3.10 -7.71
C PHE A 115 -0.75 -3.38 -8.67
N ARG A 116 0.28 -2.52 -8.64
CA ARG A 116 1.51 -2.66 -9.41
C ARG A 116 2.43 -3.73 -8.81
N SER A 117 3.32 -4.27 -9.64
CA SER A 117 4.27 -5.32 -9.26
C SER A 117 5.44 -4.83 -8.40
N ASP A 118 5.59 -3.52 -8.23
CA ASP A 118 6.59 -2.87 -7.37
C ASP A 118 6.10 -2.64 -5.94
N GLY A 119 4.91 -3.11 -5.59
CA GLY A 119 4.35 -2.95 -4.24
C GLY A 119 3.61 -1.63 -4.04
N ILE A 120 3.24 -0.93 -5.11
CA ILE A 120 2.41 0.28 -5.05
C ILE A 120 0.98 -0.07 -5.48
N PHE A 121 0.03 0.21 -4.60
CA PHE A 121 -1.39 0.23 -4.94
C PHE A 121 -1.78 1.63 -5.41
N GLU A 122 -2.38 1.74 -6.59
CA GLU A 122 -2.85 3.00 -7.14
C GLU A 122 -4.33 2.88 -7.47
N ALA A 123 -5.10 3.94 -7.23
CA ALA A 123 -6.48 3.96 -7.68
C ALA A 123 -6.99 5.35 -8.03
N GLY A 124 -7.82 5.40 -9.07
CA GLY A 124 -8.64 6.58 -9.39
C GLY A 124 -10.08 6.34 -8.99
N VAL A 125 -10.73 7.35 -8.41
CA VAL A 125 -12.16 7.32 -8.11
C VAL A 125 -12.81 8.65 -8.49
N ILE A 126 -13.98 8.58 -9.14
CA ILE A 126 -14.74 9.77 -9.50
C ILE A 126 -15.45 10.31 -8.25
N ARG A 127 -15.34 11.62 -8.07
CA ARG A 127 -16.04 12.36 -7.01
C ARG A 127 -17.53 12.31 -7.27
N GLN A 128 -18.32 12.17 -6.22
CA GLN A 128 -19.76 12.33 -6.37
C GLN A 128 -20.06 13.82 -6.58
N GLU A 129 -20.62 14.17 -7.73
CA GLU A 129 -21.16 15.52 -7.93
C GLU A 129 -22.45 15.65 -7.11
N ASN A 130 -22.47 16.64 -6.22
CA ASN A 130 -23.71 17.07 -5.60
C ASN A 130 -24.47 17.85 -6.67
N PHE A 131 -25.44 17.22 -7.33
CA PHE A 131 -26.49 17.94 -8.03
C PHE A 131 -27.34 18.63 -6.95
N ILE A 132 -27.00 19.87 -6.63
CA ILE A 132 -27.86 20.79 -5.87
C ILE A 132 -28.65 21.61 -6.89
#